data_AF-M2QSS5-F1
#
_entry.id   AF-M2QSS5-F1
#
_cell.length_a   1.000
_cell.length_b   1.000
_cell.length_c   1.000
_cell.angle_alpha   90.00
_cell.angle_beta   90.00
_cell.angle_gamma   90.00
#
_symmetry.space_group_name_H-M   'P 1'
#
loop_
_entity.id
_entity.type
_entity.pdbx_description
1 polymer ?
#
loop_
_entity_poly.entity_id
_entity_poly.type
_entity_poly.pdbx_seq_one_letter_code
_entity_poly.pdbx_strand_id
1 'polypeptide(L)'
;DRPVRIYADGVYDIFHFGHALQLRQAKLSFPTLSSANSSEPSSGVHLLVGVNSDVQCAEHKNSPVMTHTERIEAVRHCRWVDEIIPDAPWVVDEAFIQKHKIDYIAHDEDPYASAGSDDVYGYAKSQGKFLPTRRTPGISTSGLLARIVERYRSRGLDAKLERFGCGELAAERWGAESANDSQGEAQRQS
;
A
#
# COMPACT_ATOMS: atom_id res chain seq x y z
N ASP A 1 -11.73 -23.90 20.49
CA ASP A 1 -11.18 -23.40 19.21
C ASP A 1 -10.81 -21.94 19.32
N ARG A 2 -9.64 -21.57 18.77
CA ARG A 2 -9.17 -20.17 18.71
C ARG A 2 -9.43 -19.60 17.30
N PRO A 3 -9.57 -18.26 17.14
CA PRO A 3 -9.55 -17.65 15.82
C PRO A 3 -8.30 -18.03 15.02
N VAL A 4 -8.47 -18.23 13.72
CA VAL A 4 -7.39 -18.39 12.75
C VAL A 4 -6.64 -17.08 12.65
N ARG A 5 -5.33 -17.10 12.83
CA ARG A 5 -4.47 -15.91 12.77
C ARG A 5 -3.97 -15.75 11.35
N ILE A 6 -4.43 -14.71 10.68
CA ILE A 6 -4.04 -14.39 9.31
C ILE A 6 -3.15 -13.16 9.34
N TYR A 7 -2.05 -13.19 8.60
CA TYR A 7 -1.19 -12.05 8.38
C TYR A 7 -1.36 -11.53 6.96
N ALA A 8 -1.63 -10.25 6.82
CA ALA A 8 -1.57 -9.55 5.52
C ALA A 8 -0.58 -8.40 5.65
N ASP A 9 0.19 -8.13 4.61
CA ASP A 9 1.18 -7.07 4.63
C ASP A 9 1.17 -6.19 3.40
N GLY A 10 1.80 -5.03 3.56
CA GLY A 10 2.05 -4.12 2.47
C GLY A 10 2.56 -2.76 2.92
N VAL A 11 2.85 -1.93 1.92
CA VAL A 11 3.22 -0.53 2.15
C VAL A 11 2.03 0.27 2.66
N TYR A 12 0.83 0.04 2.10
CA TYR A 12 -0.40 0.76 2.45
C TYR A 12 -0.35 2.29 2.28
N ASP A 13 0.48 2.78 1.35
CA ASP A 13 0.55 4.21 1.01
C ASP A 13 -0.72 4.71 0.32
N ILE A 14 -1.13 5.95 0.64
CA ILE A 14 -2.40 6.56 0.22
C ILE A 14 -3.54 5.56 0.44
N PHE A 15 -3.73 5.12 1.69
CA PHE A 15 -4.63 4.03 2.02
C PHE A 15 -6.04 4.25 1.43
N HIS A 16 -6.47 3.31 0.60
CA HIS A 16 -7.69 3.43 -0.20
C HIS A 16 -8.56 2.17 -0.10
N PHE A 17 -9.78 2.25 -0.65
CA PHE A 17 -10.74 1.15 -0.55
C PHE A 17 -10.25 -0.18 -1.13
N GLY A 18 -9.32 -0.17 -2.11
CA GLY A 18 -8.66 -1.39 -2.58
C GLY A 18 -7.91 -2.15 -1.49
N HIS A 19 -7.18 -1.45 -0.60
CA HIS A 19 -6.50 -2.07 0.54
C HIS A 19 -7.52 -2.59 1.55
N ALA A 20 -8.52 -1.77 1.90
CA ALA A 20 -9.56 -2.17 2.84
C ALA A 20 -10.35 -3.42 2.35
N LEU A 21 -10.60 -3.55 1.04
CA LEU A 21 -11.29 -4.71 0.48
C LEU A 21 -10.39 -5.96 0.41
N GLN A 22 -9.07 -5.82 0.26
CA GLN A 22 -8.13 -6.93 0.41
C GLN A 22 -8.10 -7.42 1.87
N LEU A 23 -7.98 -6.51 2.84
CA LEU A 23 -8.05 -6.85 4.26
C LEU A 23 -9.40 -7.47 4.65
N ARG A 24 -10.50 -7.03 4.05
CA ARG A 24 -11.82 -7.65 4.20
C ARG A 24 -11.83 -9.11 3.75
N GLN A 25 -11.21 -9.41 2.61
CA GLN A 25 -11.15 -10.80 2.11
C GLN A 25 -10.42 -11.69 3.11
N ALA A 26 -9.29 -11.23 3.66
CA ALA A 26 -8.57 -11.95 4.71
C ALA A 26 -9.42 -12.12 5.97
N LYS A 27 -10.06 -11.07 6.48
CA LYS A 27 -10.89 -11.11 7.70
C LYS A 27 -12.10 -12.04 7.60
N LEU A 28 -12.63 -12.26 6.40
CA LEU A 28 -13.83 -13.06 6.15
C LEU A 28 -13.54 -14.45 5.57
N SER A 29 -12.27 -14.87 5.51
CA SER A 29 -11.89 -16.11 4.85
C SER A 29 -12.25 -17.38 5.64
N PHE A 30 -12.52 -17.25 6.94
CA PHE A 30 -12.98 -18.36 7.79
C PHE A 30 -14.33 -18.03 8.43
N PRO A 31 -15.20 -19.05 8.66
CA PRO A 31 -16.49 -18.87 9.31
C PRO A 31 -16.39 -18.21 10.68
N THR A 32 -17.45 -17.54 11.12
CA THR A 32 -17.53 -17.01 12.48
C THR A 32 -17.52 -18.14 13.51
N LEU A 33 -16.93 -17.86 14.67
CA LEU A 33 -16.94 -18.78 15.80
C LEU A 33 -18.16 -18.47 16.67
N SER A 34 -19.00 -19.50 16.85
CA SER A 34 -20.03 -19.52 17.89
C SER A 34 -19.35 -19.81 19.23
N SER A 35 -19.36 -18.84 20.13
CA SER A 35 -18.87 -19.02 21.49
C SER A 35 -20.02 -19.48 22.38
N ALA A 36 -19.83 -20.59 23.10
CA ALA A 36 -20.80 -21.05 24.11
C ALA A 36 -21.05 -20.00 25.22
N ASN A 37 -20.15 -19.01 25.35
CA ASN A 37 -20.16 -18.01 26.41
C ASN A 37 -20.42 -16.58 25.90
N SER A 38 -20.75 -16.40 24.61
CA SER A 38 -21.10 -15.09 24.03
C SER A 38 -22.24 -15.26 23.03
N SER A 39 -23.31 -14.49 23.22
CA SER A 39 -24.40 -14.39 22.25
C SER A 39 -23.99 -13.69 20.96
N GLU A 40 -22.90 -12.93 20.98
CA GLU A 40 -22.39 -12.25 19.80
C GLU A 40 -21.42 -13.14 19.02
N PRO A 41 -21.66 -13.35 17.71
CA PRO A 41 -20.73 -14.09 16.85
C PRO A 41 -19.41 -13.33 16.73
N SER A 42 -18.32 -14.01 17.07
CA SER A 42 -16.96 -13.49 16.89
C SER A 42 -16.42 -13.90 15.52
N SER A 43 -15.65 -13.03 14.88
CA SER A 43 -14.94 -13.41 13.65
C SER A 43 -14.05 -14.62 13.94
N GLY A 44 -14.10 -15.63 13.06
CA GLY A 44 -13.19 -16.77 13.17
C GLY A 44 -11.76 -16.45 12.72
N VAL A 45 -11.48 -15.18 12.40
CA VAL A 45 -10.17 -14.68 12.02
C VAL A 45 -9.72 -13.60 13.00
N HIS A 46 -8.45 -13.67 13.41
CA HIS A 46 -7.71 -12.56 13.99
C HIS A 46 -6.69 -12.10 12.94
N LEU A 47 -6.92 -10.92 12.36
CA LEU A 47 -6.14 -10.36 11.26
C LEU A 47 -5.05 -9.44 11.81
N LEU A 48 -3.81 -9.90 11.65
CA LEU A 48 -2.60 -9.12 11.82
C LEU A 48 -2.28 -8.41 10.51
N VAL A 49 -1.98 -7.12 10.56
CA VAL A 49 -1.58 -6.35 9.39
C VAL A 49 -0.18 -5.76 9.57
N GLY A 50 0.75 -6.21 8.74
CA GLY A 50 2.12 -5.73 8.69
C GLY A 50 2.26 -4.48 7.81
N VAL A 51 2.87 -3.42 8.36
CA VAL A 51 3.15 -2.19 7.61
C VAL A 51 4.66 -2.01 7.47
N ASN A 52 5.17 -2.11 6.24
CA ASN A 52 6.60 -1.97 5.98
C ASN A 52 7.10 -0.56 6.33
N SER A 53 8.31 -0.45 6.86
CA SER A 53 8.96 0.82 7.23
C SER A 53 9.32 1.66 5.99
N ASP A 54 9.55 2.96 6.19
CA ASP A 54 10.01 3.85 5.11
C ASP A 54 11.40 3.43 4.58
N VAL A 55 12.27 2.90 5.46
CA VAL A 55 13.59 2.37 5.11
C VAL A 55 13.47 1.19 4.16
N GLN A 56 12.67 0.17 4.53
CA GLN A 56 12.45 -1.00 3.68
C GLN A 56 11.80 -0.62 2.35
N CYS A 57 10.88 0.35 2.37
CA CYS A 57 10.26 0.83 1.15
C CYS A 57 11.27 1.51 0.23
N ALA A 58 12.24 2.26 0.74
CA ALA A 58 13.30 2.88 -0.06
C ALA A 58 14.32 1.85 -0.60
N GLU A 59 14.58 0.77 0.14
CA GLU A 59 15.51 -0.29 -0.28
C GLU A 59 14.94 -1.20 -1.37
N HIS A 60 13.63 -1.48 -1.30
CA HIS A 60 13.00 -2.48 -2.16
C HIS A 60 11.97 -1.92 -3.14
N LYS A 61 11.60 -0.63 -3.02
CA LYS A 61 10.55 0.02 -3.82
C LYS A 61 10.77 1.54 -3.89
N ASN A 62 9.79 2.26 -4.42
CA ASN A 62 9.70 3.72 -4.32
C ASN A 62 9.32 4.14 -2.90
N SER A 63 9.85 5.29 -2.49
CA SER A 63 9.46 5.97 -1.25
C SER A 63 7.95 6.28 -1.25
N PRO A 64 7.23 5.98 -0.15
CA PRO A 64 5.82 6.34 0.02
C PRO A 64 5.61 7.86 0.06
N VAL A 65 4.40 8.31 -0.28
CA VAL A 65 3.97 9.69 -0.01
C VAL A 65 3.68 9.91 1.46
N MET A 66 2.99 8.96 2.10
CA MET A 66 2.68 9.00 3.53
C MET A 66 3.82 8.40 4.35
N THR A 67 4.19 9.07 5.44
CA THR A 67 5.17 8.55 6.42
C THR A 67 4.71 7.21 7.00
N HIS A 68 5.65 6.42 7.53
CA HIS A 68 5.33 5.15 8.17
C HIS A 68 4.27 5.27 9.27
N THR A 69 4.36 6.31 10.12
CA THR A 69 3.38 6.56 11.17
C THR A 69 1.98 6.86 10.60
N GLU A 70 1.88 7.68 9.55
CA GLU A 70 0.59 7.97 8.92
C GLU A 70 -0.03 6.73 8.27
N ARG A 71 0.79 5.86 7.67
CA ARG A 71 0.34 4.59 7.07
C ARG A 71 -0.14 3.63 8.15
N ILE A 72 0.57 3.51 9.27
CA ILE A 72 0.14 2.73 10.43
C ILE A 72 -1.22 3.20 10.94
N GLU A 73 -1.40 4.50 11.15
CA GLU A 73 -2.66 5.04 11.65
C GLU A 73 -3.80 4.87 10.65
N ALA A 74 -3.55 5.03 9.35
CA ALA A 74 -4.54 4.76 8.32
C ALA A 74 -5.04 3.30 8.35
N VAL A 75 -4.13 2.33 8.50
CA VAL A 75 -4.47 0.90 8.58
C VAL A 75 -5.14 0.56 9.91
N ARG A 76 -4.70 1.16 11.03
CA ARG A 76 -5.29 0.95 12.37
C ARG A 76 -6.79 1.25 12.40
N HIS A 77 -7.24 2.22 11.63
CA HIS A 77 -8.66 2.60 11.54
C HIS A 77 -9.46 1.79 10.50
N CYS A 78 -8.83 0.82 9.83
CA CYS A 78 -9.54 -0.08 8.95
C CYS A 78 -10.37 -1.08 9.76
N ARG A 79 -11.69 -1.13 9.52
CA ARG A 79 -12.66 -1.99 10.22
C ARG A 79 -12.25 -3.46 10.36
N TRP A 80 -11.46 -3.97 9.42
CA TRP A 80 -11.14 -5.40 9.31
C TRP A 80 -9.92 -5.82 10.14
N VAL A 81 -9.15 -4.85 10.65
CA VAL A 81 -7.86 -5.08 11.29
C VAL A 81 -8.03 -5.27 12.79
N ASP A 82 -7.41 -6.30 13.34
CA ASP A 82 -7.40 -6.55 14.80
C ASP A 82 -6.06 -6.15 15.43
N GLU A 83 -4.95 -6.33 14.71
CA GLU A 83 -3.60 -6.12 15.22
C GLU A 83 -2.70 -5.51 14.15
N ILE A 84 -1.92 -4.49 14.49
CA ILE A 84 -0.93 -3.87 13.60
C ILE A 84 0.47 -4.37 13.99
N ILE A 85 1.27 -4.75 12.99
CA ILE A 85 2.70 -5.01 13.13
C ILE A 85 3.45 -3.89 12.41
N PRO A 86 4.00 -2.90 13.14
CA PRO A 86 4.92 -1.92 12.55
C PRO A 86 6.23 -2.59 12.14
N ASP A 87 6.98 -1.95 11.24
CA ASP A 87 8.28 -2.42 10.75
C ASP A 87 8.25 -3.87 10.24
N ALA A 88 7.17 -4.21 9.54
CA ALA A 88 6.95 -5.54 9.01
C ALA A 88 8.08 -5.96 8.05
N PRO A 89 8.61 -7.19 8.15
CA PRO A 89 9.71 -7.63 7.31
C PRO A 89 9.29 -7.65 5.83
N TRP A 90 10.23 -7.42 4.93
CA TRP A 90 9.96 -7.50 3.48
C TRP A 90 9.81 -8.95 2.99
N VAL A 91 10.50 -9.87 3.65
CA VAL A 91 10.39 -11.32 3.42
C VAL A 91 9.98 -11.97 4.74
N VAL A 92 8.88 -12.71 4.73
CA VAL A 92 8.38 -13.41 5.91
C VAL A 92 9.06 -14.77 6.04
N ASP A 93 9.74 -14.99 7.16
CA ASP A 93 10.42 -16.25 7.48
C ASP A 93 9.65 -17.09 8.52
N GLU A 94 10.18 -18.29 8.78
CA GLU A 94 9.60 -19.20 9.79
C GLU A 94 9.59 -18.58 11.19
N ALA A 95 10.66 -17.86 11.57
CA ALA A 95 10.77 -17.26 12.89
C ALA A 95 9.66 -16.22 13.13
N PHE A 96 9.35 -15.39 12.13
CA PHE A 96 8.26 -14.43 12.16
C PHE A 96 6.90 -15.12 12.26
N ILE A 97 6.67 -16.17 11.45
CA ILE A 97 5.45 -16.97 11.48
C ILE A 97 5.22 -17.58 12.87
N GLN A 98 6.26 -18.17 13.47
CA GLN A 98 6.16 -18.78 14.80
C GLN A 98 5.95 -17.73 15.89
N LYS A 99 6.69 -16.61 15.86
CA LYS A 99 6.59 -15.50 16.82
C LYS A 99 5.16 -14.96 16.89
N HIS A 100 4.53 -14.72 15.75
CA HIS A 100 3.18 -14.14 15.66
C HIS A 100 2.06 -15.19 15.60
N LYS A 101 2.43 -16.48 15.64
CA LYS A 101 1.52 -17.63 15.55
C LYS A 101 0.63 -17.55 14.31
N ILE A 102 1.23 -17.23 13.17
CA ILE A 102 0.54 -17.02 11.89
C ILE A 102 0.14 -18.39 11.31
N ASP A 103 -1.15 -18.55 11.05
CA ASP A 103 -1.69 -19.75 10.41
C ASP A 103 -1.63 -19.62 8.88
N TYR A 104 -1.99 -18.44 8.35
CA TYR A 104 -1.96 -18.14 6.91
C TYR A 104 -1.42 -16.73 6.62
N ILE A 105 -0.77 -16.57 5.48
CA ILE A 105 -0.40 -15.27 4.90
C ILE A 105 -1.35 -14.95 3.75
N ALA A 106 -1.98 -13.77 3.77
CA ALA A 106 -2.93 -13.32 2.78
C ALA A 106 -2.37 -12.14 1.95
N HIS A 107 -2.14 -12.38 0.67
CA HIS A 107 -1.71 -11.36 -0.29
C HIS A 107 -2.32 -11.66 -1.67
N ASP A 108 -2.20 -10.77 -2.66
CA ASP A 108 -2.57 -11.12 -4.03
C ASP A 108 -1.70 -12.25 -4.61
N GLU A 109 -2.24 -12.98 -5.60
CA GLU A 109 -1.66 -14.22 -6.11
C GLU A 109 -0.40 -14.00 -6.98
N ASP A 110 -0.24 -12.79 -7.50
CA ASP A 110 0.87 -12.42 -8.37
C ASP A 110 2.21 -12.63 -7.64
N PRO A 111 3.20 -13.29 -8.26
CA PRO A 111 4.54 -13.41 -7.68
C PRO A 111 5.11 -12.03 -7.36
N TYR A 112 5.53 -11.83 -6.11
CA TYR A 112 6.10 -10.56 -5.69
C TYR A 112 7.61 -10.69 -5.67
N ALA A 113 8.22 -10.41 -6.83
CA ALA A 113 9.66 -10.43 -7.00
C ALA A 113 10.30 -9.25 -6.25
N SER A 114 11.43 -9.51 -5.60
CA SER A 114 12.28 -8.49 -4.99
C SER A 114 13.75 -8.84 -5.21
N ALA A 115 14.65 -7.91 -4.88
CA ALA A 115 16.09 -8.14 -5.03
C ALA A 115 16.51 -9.41 -4.27
N GLY A 116 16.90 -10.45 -5.00
CA GLY A 116 17.33 -11.74 -4.44
C GLY A 116 16.20 -12.74 -4.12
N SER A 117 14.95 -12.47 -4.49
CA SER A 117 13.82 -13.38 -4.28
C SER A 117 12.83 -13.32 -5.44
N ASP A 118 12.60 -14.47 -6.10
CA ASP A 118 11.62 -14.57 -7.19
C ASP A 118 10.18 -14.38 -6.68
N ASP A 119 9.92 -14.77 -5.43
CA ASP A 119 8.64 -14.56 -4.75
C ASP A 119 8.86 -14.50 -3.24
N VAL A 120 8.65 -13.32 -2.63
CA VAL A 120 8.81 -13.14 -1.17
C VAL A 120 7.83 -14.00 -0.34
N TYR A 121 6.79 -14.55 -0.96
CA TYR A 121 5.83 -15.47 -0.34
C TYR A 121 6.10 -16.94 -0.66
N GLY A 122 7.19 -17.26 -1.38
CA GLY A 122 7.50 -18.61 -1.83
C GLY A 122 7.55 -19.65 -0.71
N TYR A 123 8.10 -19.27 0.46
CA TYR A 123 8.11 -20.14 1.65
C TYR A 123 6.68 -20.47 2.10
N ALA A 124 5.82 -19.47 2.31
CA ALA A 124 4.44 -19.68 2.76
C ALA A 124 3.60 -20.48 1.76
N LYS A 125 3.80 -20.24 0.45
CA LYS A 125 3.18 -21.03 -0.63
C LYS A 125 3.61 -22.50 -0.57
N SER A 126 4.91 -22.77 -0.38
CA SER A 126 5.44 -24.15 -0.28
C SER A 126 4.87 -24.93 0.91
N GLN A 127 4.47 -24.23 1.98
CA GLN A 127 3.89 -24.83 3.19
C GLN A 127 2.36 -24.95 3.14
N GLY A 128 1.72 -24.56 2.03
CA GLY A 128 0.25 -24.52 1.94
C GLY A 128 -0.40 -23.48 2.86
N LYS A 129 0.38 -22.48 3.30
CA LYS A 129 -0.05 -21.42 4.24
C LYS A 129 -0.34 -20.09 3.54
N PHE A 130 -0.43 -20.07 2.22
CA PHE A 130 -0.75 -18.87 1.46
C PHE A 130 -2.24 -18.82 1.11
N LEU A 131 -2.89 -17.70 1.41
CA LEU A 131 -4.30 -17.44 1.13
C LEU A 131 -4.42 -16.32 0.08
N PRO A 132 -4.65 -16.65 -1.20
CA PRO A 132 -4.69 -15.64 -2.25
C PRO A 132 -5.91 -14.72 -2.08
N THR A 133 -5.67 -13.42 -2.22
CA THR A 133 -6.69 -12.36 -2.27
C THR A 133 -6.76 -11.77 -3.68
N ARG A 134 -7.85 -11.07 -3.99
CA ARG A 134 -8.04 -10.43 -5.29
C ARG A 134 -7.88 -8.93 -5.19
N ARG A 135 -7.09 -8.37 -6.11
CA ARG A 135 -6.97 -6.92 -6.29
C ARG A 135 -8.32 -6.32 -6.69
N THR A 136 -8.58 -5.09 -6.25
CA THR A 136 -9.77 -4.34 -6.67
C THR A 136 -9.48 -3.57 -7.96
N PRO A 137 -10.14 -3.86 -9.09
CA PRO A 137 -9.90 -3.14 -10.35
C PRO A 137 -10.23 -1.64 -10.22
N GLY A 138 -9.48 -0.80 -10.94
CA GLY A 138 -9.73 0.65 -11.00
C GLY A 138 -9.21 1.47 -9.82
N ILE A 139 -8.53 0.86 -8.85
CA ILE A 139 -7.90 1.57 -7.73
C ILE A 139 -6.51 1.03 -7.42
N SER A 140 -5.55 1.94 -7.25
CA SER A 140 -4.20 1.67 -6.75
C SER A 140 -3.56 2.99 -6.33
N THR A 141 -2.53 2.94 -5.47
CA THR A 141 -1.71 4.11 -5.13
C THR A 141 -1.17 4.78 -6.40
N SER A 142 -0.58 4.02 -7.32
CA SER A 142 -0.08 4.56 -8.61
C SER A 142 -1.18 5.22 -9.44
N GLY A 143 -2.39 4.64 -9.49
CA GLY A 143 -3.52 5.22 -10.21
C GLY A 143 -4.08 6.48 -9.55
N LEU A 144 -3.98 6.62 -8.22
CA LEU A 144 -4.30 7.86 -7.51
C LEU A 144 -3.24 8.93 -7.76
N LEU A 145 -1.96 8.56 -7.69
CA LEU A 145 -0.83 9.45 -7.98
C LEU A 145 -0.91 9.99 -9.41
N ALA A 146 -1.14 9.13 -10.41
CA ALA A 146 -1.31 9.55 -11.80
C ALA A 146 -2.43 10.58 -11.96
N ARG A 147 -3.58 10.39 -11.29
CA ARG A 147 -4.68 11.36 -11.30
C ARG A 147 -4.32 12.68 -10.62
N ILE A 148 -3.59 12.64 -9.52
CA ILE A 148 -3.12 13.85 -8.82
C ILE A 148 -2.16 14.63 -9.72
N VAL A 149 -1.18 13.93 -10.31
CA VAL A 149 -0.18 14.52 -11.21
C VAL A 149 -0.84 15.11 -12.46
N GLU A 150 -1.81 14.42 -13.06
CA GLU A 150 -2.54 14.93 -14.22
C GLU A 150 -3.30 16.24 -13.89
N ARG A 151 -3.97 16.27 -12.73
CA ARG A 151 -4.66 17.48 -12.24
C ARG A 151 -3.70 18.60 -11.90
N TYR A 152 -2.51 18.26 -11.41
CA TYR A 152 -1.45 19.21 -11.14
C TYR A 152 -0.94 19.86 -12.43
N ARG A 153 -0.55 19.05 -13.43
CA ARG A 153 -0.03 19.51 -14.73
C ARG A 153 -1.04 20.36 -15.50
N SER A 154 -2.33 20.08 -15.35
CA SER A 154 -3.42 20.87 -15.96
C SER A 154 -3.81 22.12 -15.15
N ARG A 155 -3.04 22.48 -14.11
CA ARG A 155 -3.30 23.62 -13.21
C ARG A 155 -4.65 23.55 -12.48
N GLY A 156 -5.29 22.37 -12.49
CA GLY A 156 -6.57 22.13 -11.83
C GLY A 156 -6.48 22.10 -10.30
N LEU A 157 -5.28 22.23 -9.73
CA LEU A 157 -5.02 22.30 -8.29
C LEU A 157 -4.58 23.68 -7.81
N ASP A 158 -4.21 24.61 -8.69
CA ASP A 158 -3.61 25.92 -8.34
C ASP A 158 -4.47 26.70 -7.34
N ALA A 159 -5.76 26.90 -7.65
CA ALA A 159 -6.68 27.62 -6.75
C ALA A 159 -6.81 26.96 -5.37
N LYS A 160 -6.65 25.63 -5.29
CA LYS A 160 -6.65 24.91 -4.00
C LYS A 160 -5.33 25.12 -3.26
N LEU A 161 -4.20 25.10 -3.98
CA LEU A 161 -2.86 25.33 -3.43
C LEU A 161 -2.73 26.75 -2.87
N GLU A 162 -3.17 27.77 -3.62
CA GLU A 162 -3.23 29.16 -3.16
C GLU A 162 -4.04 29.31 -1.88
N ARG A 163 -5.24 28.70 -1.84
CA ARG A 163 -6.16 28.82 -0.70
C ARG A 163 -5.60 28.29 0.62
N PHE A 164 -4.76 27.25 0.59
CA PHE A 164 -4.15 26.70 1.81
C PHE A 164 -2.70 27.18 2.03
N GLY A 165 -2.27 28.21 1.30
CA GLY A 165 -0.99 28.88 1.53
C GLY A 165 0.22 28.19 0.90
N CYS A 166 0.01 27.32 -0.09
CA CYS A 166 1.05 26.60 -0.81
C CYS A 166 1.10 26.99 -2.30
N GLY A 167 0.85 28.27 -2.59
CA GLY A 167 0.79 28.80 -3.97
C GLY A 167 2.11 28.65 -4.72
N GLU A 168 3.23 28.60 -4.00
CA GLU A 168 4.57 28.32 -4.54
C GLU A 168 4.69 26.92 -5.17
N LEU A 169 3.81 25.99 -4.80
CA LEU A 169 3.73 24.69 -5.43
C LEU A 169 2.88 24.71 -6.69
N ALA A 170 2.29 25.84 -7.14
CA ALA A 170 1.48 25.86 -8.34
C ALA A 170 2.29 25.44 -9.58
N ALA A 171 1.64 24.75 -10.53
CA ALA A 171 2.36 24.21 -11.68
C ALA A 171 2.94 25.32 -12.55
N GLU A 172 4.26 25.34 -12.70
CA GLU A 172 4.96 26.21 -13.65
C GLU A 172 4.56 25.84 -15.09
N ARG A 173 4.61 26.82 -16.01
CA ARG A 173 4.34 26.56 -17.44
C ARG A 173 5.40 25.61 -18.00
N TRP A 174 5.05 24.34 -18.13
CA TRP A 174 5.86 23.36 -18.85
C TRP A 174 6.03 23.81 -20.32
N GLY A 175 7.22 24.28 -20.69
CA GLY A 175 7.58 24.64 -22.07
C GLY A 175 7.62 26.12 -22.44
N ALA A 176 7.76 27.05 -21.49
CA ALA A 176 7.92 28.48 -21.82
C ALA A 176 9.38 28.91 -22.13
N GLU A 177 10.40 28.09 -21.84
CA GLU A 177 11.81 28.48 -21.98
C GLU A 177 12.53 27.93 -23.23
N SER A 178 11.90 27.07 -24.04
CA SER A 178 12.55 26.49 -25.23
C SER A 178 12.18 27.15 -26.57
N ALA A 179 11.42 28.26 -26.55
CA ALA A 179 11.03 28.97 -27.77
C ALA A 179 11.89 30.21 -28.10
N ASN A 180 12.86 30.57 -27.26
CA ASN A 180 13.64 31.81 -27.44
C ASN A 180 15.05 31.61 -28.01
N ASP A 181 15.51 30.37 -28.20
CA ASP A 181 16.86 30.08 -28.72
C ASP A 181 16.92 29.97 -30.25
N SER A 182 15.79 29.94 -30.96
CA SER A 182 15.76 29.81 -32.43
C SER A 182 15.71 31.13 -33.20
N GLN A 183 15.71 32.29 -32.53
CA GLN A 183 15.82 33.61 -33.18
C GLN A 183 17.23 34.23 -33.13
N GLY A 184 18.19 33.60 -32.46
CA GLY A 184 19.57 34.11 -32.33
C GLY A 184 20.54 33.70 -33.45
N GLU A 185 20.26 32.64 -34.21
CA GLU A 185 21.23 32.09 -35.20
C GLU A 185 21.04 32.62 -36.64
N ALA A 186 19.91 33.26 -36.95
CA ALA A 186 19.64 33.79 -38.30
C ALA A 186 20.31 35.16 -38.60
N GLN A 187 21.06 35.75 -37.65
CA GLN A 187 21.76 37.03 -37.83
C GLN A 187 23.30 36.91 -37.89
N ARG A 188 23.86 35.69 -37.95
CA ARG A 188 25.32 35.47 -38.04
C ARG A 188 25.82 34.85 -39.34
N GLN A 189 25.02 34.88 -40.41
CA GLN A 189 25.48 34.53 -41.76
C GLN A 189 25.03 35.62 -42.74
N SER A 190 25.66 36.79 -42.58
CA SER A 190 25.88 37.76 -43.66
C SER A 190 27.14 37.38 -44.44
#